data_AF-A0A2E7TRV6-F1
#
_entry.id   AF-A0A2E7TRV6-F1
#
_cell.length_a   1.000
_cell.length_b   1.000
_cell.length_c   1.000
_cell.angle_alpha   90.00
_cell.angle_beta   90.00
_cell.angle_gamma   90.00
#
_symmetry.space_group_name_H-M   'P 1'
#
loop_
_entity.id
_entity.type
_entity.pdbx_description
1 polymer ?
#
loop_
_entity_poly.entity_id
_entity_poly.type
_entity_poly.pdbx_seq_one_letter_code
_entity_poly.pdbx_strand_id
1 'polypeptide(L)'
;MDEMLKTVMTYAVEFGYRFAGAIVSLIIGLWIIKLLTRGLTALMKNRELDQSLQPFLRSLLNISLKALLIVSVLSMLGIEMTSFIAILGAAG
;
A
#
# COMPACT_ATOMS: atom_id res chain seq x y z
N MET A 1 -6.50 -15.88 -37.31
CA MET A 1 -7.44 -15.07 -36.51
C MET A 1 -7.61 -15.68 -35.11
N ASP A 2 -7.79 -16.99 -35.00
CA ASP A 2 -8.00 -17.69 -33.71
C ASP A 2 -6.80 -17.65 -32.74
N GLU A 3 -5.58 -17.59 -33.28
CA GLU A 3 -4.35 -17.48 -32.49
C GLU A 3 -4.19 -16.11 -31.82
N MET A 4 -4.57 -15.03 -32.53
CA MET A 4 -4.58 -13.67 -31.98
C MET A 4 -5.61 -13.53 -30.85
N LEU A 5 -6.77 -14.18 -30.99
CA LEU A 5 -7.81 -14.19 -29.97
C LEU A 5 -7.36 -14.92 -28.69
N LYS A 6 -6.64 -16.04 -28.81
CA LYS A 6 -6.09 -16.75 -27.64
C LYS A 6 -5.05 -15.92 -26.88
N THR A 7 -4.17 -15.22 -27.58
CA THR A 7 -3.15 -14.37 -26.96
C THR A 7 -3.77 -13.20 -26.19
N VAL A 8 -4.70 -12.47 -26.81
CA VAL A 8 -5.41 -11.35 -26.16
C VAL A 8 -6.20 -11.84 -24.95
N MET A 9 -6.89 -12.98 -25.06
CA MET A 9 -7.66 -13.56 -23.96
C MET A 9 -6.78 -14.01 -22.79
N THR A 10 -5.58 -14.54 -23.07
CA THR A 10 -4.63 -14.94 -22.03
C THR A 10 -4.12 -13.73 -21.24
N TYR A 11 -3.75 -12.65 -21.92
CA TYR A 11 -3.33 -11.41 -21.27
C TYR A 11 -4.46 -10.74 -20.46
N ALA A 12 -5.70 -10.77 -20.97
CA ALA A 12 -6.84 -10.20 -20.28
C ALA A 12 -7.16 -10.94 -18.97
N VAL A 13 -7.10 -12.28 -18.99
CA VAL A 13 -7.32 -13.11 -17.80
C VAL A 13 -6.20 -12.92 -16.77
N GLU A 14 -4.94 -12.89 -17.22
CA GLU A 14 -3.79 -12.68 -16.32
C GLU A 14 -3.83 -11.30 -15.64
N PHE A 15 -4.13 -10.24 -16.39
CA PHE A 15 -4.29 -8.90 -15.84
C PHE A 15 -5.49 -8.82 -14.89
N GLY A 16 -6.61 -9.47 -15.25
CA GLY A 16 -7.81 -9.53 -14.40
C GLY A 16 -7.55 -10.16 -13.04
N TYR A 17 -6.80 -11.28 -12.99
CA TYR A 17 -6.42 -11.92 -11.72
C TYR A 17 -5.50 -11.03 -10.87
N ARG A 18 -4.49 -10.40 -11.48
CA ARG A 18 -3.59 -9.47 -10.77
C ARG A 18 -4.33 -8.25 -10.23
N PHE A 19 -5.26 -7.69 -11.00
CA PHE A 19 -6.08 -6.56 -10.60
C PHE A 19 -7.02 -6.92 -9.43
N ALA A 20 -7.66 -8.08 -9.49
CA ALA A 20 -8.46 -8.59 -8.38
C ALA A 20 -7.61 -8.79 -7.12
N GLY A 21 -6.41 -9.39 -7.25
CA GLY A 21 -5.47 -9.55 -6.13
C GLY A 21 -5.02 -8.22 -5.53
N ALA A 22 -4.76 -7.21 -6.38
CA ALA A 22 -4.40 -5.87 -5.96
C ALA A 22 -5.53 -5.18 -5.15
N ILE A 23 -6.78 -5.31 -5.57
CA ILE A 23 -7.95 -4.79 -4.83
C ILE A 23 -8.08 -5.48 -3.48
N VAL A 24 -7.97 -6.82 -3.46
CA VAL A 24 -8.06 -7.60 -2.21
C VAL A 24 -6.95 -7.18 -1.25
N SER A 25 -5.71 -7.08 -1.75
CA SER A 25 -4.56 -6.63 -0.99
C SER A 25 -4.74 -5.21 -0.45
N LEU A 26 -5.30 -4.29 -1.24
CA LEU A 26 -5.59 -2.93 -0.80
C LEU A 26 -6.59 -2.91 0.36
N ILE A 27 -7.68 -3.67 0.25
CA ILE A 27 -8.73 -3.73 1.29
C ILE A 27 -8.16 -4.34 2.57
N ILE A 28 -7.49 -5.49 2.47
CA ILE A 28 -6.89 -6.18 3.62
C ILE A 28 -5.78 -5.32 4.24
N GLY A 29 -4.92 -4.74 3.41
CA GLY A 29 -3.83 -3.89 3.83
C GLY A 29 -4.32 -2.67 4.60
N LEU A 30 -5.33 -1.96 4.09
CA LEU A 30 -5.91 -0.81 4.80
C LEU A 30 -6.50 -1.22 6.16
N TRP A 31 -7.12 -2.40 6.24
CA TRP A 31 -7.62 -2.95 7.49
C TRP A 31 -6.48 -3.27 8.47
N ILE A 32 -5.41 -3.91 8.02
CA ILE A 32 -4.20 -4.19 8.81
C ILE A 32 -3.56 -2.89 9.30
N ILE A 33 -3.39 -1.90 8.44
CA ILE A 33 -2.81 -0.59 8.81
C ILE A 33 -3.64 0.06 9.91
N LYS A 34 -4.97 0.01 9.81
CA LYS A 34 -5.86 0.55 10.83
C LYS A 34 -5.69 -0.17 12.17
N LEU A 35 -5.54 -1.50 12.15
CA LEU A 35 -5.29 -2.30 13.35
C LEU A 35 -3.94 -1.96 13.98
N LEU A 36 -2.86 -1.95 13.19
CA LEU A 36 -1.51 -1.62 13.64
C LEU A 36 -1.43 -0.19 14.20
N THR A 37 -2.00 0.78 13.50
CA THR A 37 -2.00 2.18 13.94
C THR A 37 -2.75 2.34 15.26
N ARG A 38 -3.86 1.62 15.46
CA ARG A 38 -4.59 1.62 16.73
C ARG A 38 -3.77 1.02 17.87
N GLY A 39 -3.13 -0.13 17.62
CA GLY A 39 -2.24 -0.78 18.61
C GLY A 39 -1.07 0.11 19.01
N LEU A 40 -0.38 0.71 18.02
CA LEU A 40 0.73 1.64 18.26
C LEU A 40 0.28 2.89 19.01
N THR A 41 -0.87 3.47 18.66
CA THR A 41 -1.41 4.63 19.39
C THR A 41 -1.74 4.28 20.85
N ALA A 42 -2.27 3.08 21.12
CA ALA A 42 -2.52 2.63 22.49
C ALA A 42 -1.22 2.44 23.29
N LEU A 43 -0.18 1.90 22.66
CA LEU A 43 1.15 1.78 23.28
C LEU A 43 1.76 3.15 23.61
N MET A 44 1.63 4.13 22.73
CA MET A 44 2.10 5.51 22.95
C MET A 44 1.43 6.16 24.16
N LYS A 45 0.11 5.93 24.33
CA LYS A 45 -0.63 6.42 25.50
C LYS A 45 -0.15 5.80 26.81
N ASN A 46 0.20 4.51 26.78
CA ASN A 46 0.69 3.79 27.97
C ASN A 46 2.15 4.14 28.33
N ARG A 47 2.92 4.71 27.39
CA ARG A 47 4.33 5.06 27.54
C ARG A 47 4.55 6.53 27.96
N GLU A 48 3.48 7.25 28.30
CA GLU A 48 3.53 8.67 28.70
C GLU A 48 4.27 9.57 27.69
N LEU A 49 4.16 9.25 26.39
CA LEU A 49 4.76 10.09 25.36
C LEU A 49 4.13 11.49 25.36
N ASP A 50 4.96 12.49 25.14
CA ASP A 50 4.58 13.90 25.17
C ASP A 50 3.43 14.20 24.19
N GLN A 51 2.49 15.05 24.58
CA GLN A 51 1.24 15.27 23.84
C GLN A 51 1.48 15.87 22.45
N SER A 52 2.60 16.56 22.25
CA SER A 52 3.03 17.11 20.97
C SER A 52 3.61 16.05 20.01
N LEU A 53 4.23 14.99 20.56
CA LEU A 53 4.88 13.93 19.77
C LEU A 53 3.89 12.86 19.31
N GLN A 54 2.84 12.58 20.11
CA GLN A 54 1.81 11.61 19.75
C GLN A 54 1.18 11.84 18.36
N PRO A 55 0.68 13.05 18.01
CA PRO A 55 0.09 13.30 16.70
C PRO A 55 1.12 13.20 15.57
N PHE A 56 2.37 13.63 15.80
CA PHE A 56 3.45 13.52 14.83
C PHE A 56 3.82 12.07 14.51
N LEU A 57 4.05 11.25 15.54
CA LEU A 57 4.37 9.84 15.32
C LEU A 57 3.19 9.07 14.71
N ARG A 58 1.97 9.41 15.12
CA ARG A 58 0.76 8.82 14.53
C ARG A 58 0.62 9.18 13.05
N SER A 59 0.86 10.43 12.66
CA SER A 59 0.79 10.82 11.25
C SER A 59 1.89 10.17 10.44
N LEU A 60 3.13 10.14 10.96
CA LEU A 60 4.28 9.49 10.34
C LEU A 60 3.99 8.00 10.08
N LEU A 61 3.61 7.25 11.11
CA LEU A 61 3.27 5.83 10.99
C LEU A 61 2.17 5.58 9.95
N ASN A 62 1.12 6.39 9.98
CA ASN A 62 -0.02 6.22 9.09
C ASN A 62 0.35 6.52 7.62
N ILE A 63 1.18 7.54 7.38
CA ILE A 63 1.68 7.88 6.04
C ILE A 63 2.64 6.79 5.55
N SER A 64 3.63 6.39 6.35
CA SER A 64 4.61 5.37 5.97
C SER A 64 3.96 4.03 5.65
N LEU A 65 3.04 3.56 6.51
CA LEU A 65 2.33 2.29 6.29
C LEU A 65 1.46 2.32 5.02
N LYS A 66 0.78 3.43 4.76
CA LYS A 66 -0.03 3.58 3.53
C LYS A 66 0.84 3.68 2.28
N ALA A 67 1.96 4.38 2.34
CA ALA A 67 2.91 4.46 1.24
C ALA A 67 3.43 3.06 0.87
N LEU A 68 3.83 2.25 1.85
CA LEU A 68 4.24 0.86 1.64
C LEU A 68 3.14 0.00 1.01
N LEU A 69 1.90 0.15 1.46
CA LEU A 69 0.76 -0.56 0.88
C LEU A 69 0.54 -0.17 -0.59
N ILE A 70 0.56 1.12 -0.89
CA ILE A 70 0.38 1.62 -2.26
C ILE A 70 1.51 1.09 -3.16
N VAL A 71 2.76 1.16 -2.72
CA VAL A 71 3.91 0.60 -3.47
C VAL A 71 3.71 -0.89 -3.75
N SER A 72 3.23 -1.65 -2.76
CA SER A 72 2.96 -3.08 -2.90
C SER A 72 1.84 -3.37 -3.90
N VAL A 73 0.72 -2.64 -3.82
CA VAL A 73 -0.43 -2.78 -4.72
C VAL A 73 -0.06 -2.42 -6.17
N LEU A 74 0.67 -1.32 -6.36
CA LEU A 74 1.11 -0.89 -7.70
C LEU A 74 2.14 -1.87 -8.29
N SER A 75 3.05 -2.40 -7.47
CA SER A 75 3.98 -3.45 -7.89
C SER A 75 3.26 -4.74 -8.32
N MET A 76 2.19 -5.15 -7.64
CA MET A 76 1.35 -6.29 -8.05
C MET A 76 0.69 -6.08 -9.42
N LEU A 77 0.37 -4.84 -9.77
CA LEU A 77 -0.16 -4.45 -11.08
C LEU A 77 0.92 -4.39 -12.17
N GLY A 78 2.20 -4.60 -11.83
CA GLY A 78 3.32 -4.50 -12.75
C GLY A 78 3.72 -3.05 -13.06
N ILE A 79 3.30 -2.09 -12.22
CA ILE A 79 3.70 -0.69 -12.36
C ILE A 79 5.08 -0.52 -11.75
N GLU A 80 6.00 0.06 -12.52
CA GLU A 80 7.37 0.34 -12.06
C GLU A 80 7.37 1.49 -11.05
N MET A 81 7.62 1.16 -9.77
CA MET A 81 7.58 2.12 -8.67
C MET A 81 8.81 3.01 -8.55
N THR A 82 9.88 2.72 -9.30
CA THR A 82 11.19 3.39 -9.17
C THR A 82 11.09 4.92 -9.30
N SER A 83 10.39 5.42 -10.32
CA SER A 83 10.21 6.87 -10.55
C SER A 83 9.39 7.53 -9.44
N PHE A 84 8.38 6.84 -8.92
CA PHE A 84 7.56 7.33 -7.81
C PHE A 84 8.36 7.38 -6.51
N ILE A 85 9.13 6.33 -6.23
CA ILE A 85 10.01 6.27 -5.05
C ILE A 85 11.07 7.36 -5.12
N ALA A 86 11.63 7.64 -6.29
CA ALA A 86 12.60 8.72 -6.48
C ALA A 86 12.00 10.10 -6.15
N ILE A 87 10.78 10.39 -6.63
CA ILE A 87 10.08 11.65 -6.32
C ILE A 87 9.75 11.74 -4.83
N LEU A 88 9.23 10.66 -4.24
CA LEU A 88 8.92 10.63 -2.80
C LEU A 88 10.16 10.80 -1.94
N GLY A 89 11.30 10.20 -2.34
CA GLY A 89 12.58 10.36 -1.65
C GLY A 89 13.18 11.76 -1.77
N ALA A 90 12.81 12.53 -2.80
CA ALA A 90 13.22 13.93 -2.97
C ALA A 90 12.28 14.93 -2.26
N ALA A 91 11.08 14.50 -1.86
CA ALA A 91 10.05 15.35 -1.25
C ALA A 91 10.18 15.49 0.29
N GLY A 92 10.97 14.63 0.93
CA GLY A 92 11.33 14.72 2.35
C GLY A 92 12.76 15.22 2.53
#